data_AF-A0A7S2P901-F1
#
_entry.id   AF-A0A7S2P901-F1
#
_cell.length_a   1.000
_cell.length_b   1.000
_cell.length_c   1.000
_cell.angle_alpha   90.00
_cell.angle_beta   90.00
_cell.angle_gamma   90.00
#
_symmetry.space_group_name_H-M   'P 1'
#
loop_
_entity.id
_entity.type
_entity.pdbx_description
1 polymer ?
#
loop_
_entity_poly.entity_id
_entity_poly.type
_entity_poly.pdbx_seq_one_letter_code
_entity_poly.pdbx_strand_id
1 'polypeptide(L)'
;EVYPPVEDIFSALNLCPLDDVRVVIVGQDPYHQPGQGHGLAFSVRKGVKTPPSLRNIFKEAMEDVSIDPPTHGNLEGWARQGVLLLNTVLTVRRGEANSHAKMGWEDLTDLIINKINEEKSGVVFLLWGGPASKKASCVDEVKHTVIRSSHPSP
;
A
#
# COMPACT_ATOMS: atom_id res chain seq x y z
N GLU A 1 7.79 -17.53 -12.01
CA GLU A 1 6.43 -16.96 -11.89
C GLU A 1 6.55 -15.57 -11.27
N VAL A 2 5.75 -14.61 -11.71
CA VAL A 2 5.78 -13.21 -11.24
C VAL A 2 4.42 -12.88 -10.64
N TYR A 3 4.41 -12.17 -9.52
CA TYR A 3 3.21 -11.69 -8.85
C TYR A 3 3.15 -10.17 -8.77
N PRO A 4 1.96 -9.57 -8.72
CA PRO A 4 0.65 -10.21 -8.93
C PRO A 4 0.44 -10.61 -10.41
N PRO A 5 -0.67 -11.29 -10.78
CA PRO A 5 -1.07 -11.43 -12.19
C PRO A 5 -1.10 -10.09 -12.91
N VAL A 6 -0.90 -10.10 -14.24
CA VAL A 6 -0.70 -8.88 -15.03
C VAL A 6 -1.89 -7.92 -14.93
N GLU A 7 -3.10 -8.49 -14.92
CA GLU A 7 -4.37 -7.78 -14.76
C GLU A 7 -4.49 -7.02 -13.43
N ASP A 8 -3.74 -7.45 -12.41
CA ASP A 8 -3.80 -6.88 -11.07
C ASP A 8 -2.66 -5.90 -10.77
N ILE A 9 -1.68 -5.72 -11.65
CA ILE A 9 -0.49 -4.87 -11.37
C ILE A 9 -0.91 -3.46 -10.95
N PHE A 10 -1.97 -2.91 -11.55
CA PHE A 10 -2.47 -1.57 -11.30
C PHE A 10 -3.78 -1.53 -10.48
N SER A 11 -4.12 -2.60 -9.76
CA SER A 11 -5.36 -2.67 -8.97
C SER A 11 -5.53 -1.50 -7.99
N ALA A 12 -4.45 -1.03 -7.36
CA ALA A 12 -4.49 0.14 -6.47
C ALA A 12 -5.03 1.39 -7.17
N LEU A 13 -4.59 1.65 -8.41
CA LEU A 13 -5.01 2.82 -9.20
C LEU A 13 -6.39 2.63 -9.82
N ASN A 14 -6.74 1.40 -10.20
CA ASN A 14 -8.05 1.07 -10.74
C ASN A 14 -9.16 1.18 -9.68
N LEU A 15 -8.85 0.83 -8.43
CA LEU A 15 -9.81 0.86 -7.31
C LEU A 15 -9.87 2.21 -6.60
N CYS A 16 -8.79 3.00 -6.67
CA CYS A 16 -8.68 4.33 -6.09
C CYS A 16 -8.13 5.30 -7.16
N PRO A 17 -8.99 5.80 -8.05
CA PRO A 17 -8.61 6.81 -9.05
C PRO A 17 -8.10 8.08 -8.35
N LEU A 18 -7.25 8.84 -9.05
CA LEU A 18 -6.58 10.03 -8.50
C LEU A 18 -7.54 11.03 -7.83
N ASP A 19 -8.72 11.23 -8.41
CA ASP A 19 -9.72 12.16 -7.89
C ASP A 19 -10.31 11.73 -6.54
N ASP A 20 -10.35 10.44 -6.27
CA ASP A 20 -10.91 9.84 -5.06
C ASP A 20 -9.87 9.65 -3.95
N VAL A 21 -8.58 9.89 -4.21
CA VAL A 21 -7.51 9.71 -3.23
C VAL A 21 -7.71 10.65 -2.04
N ARG A 22 -7.84 10.05 -0.86
CA ARG A 22 -7.94 10.73 0.45
C ARG A 22 -6.79 10.35 1.38
N VAL A 23 -6.37 9.08 1.32
CA VAL A 23 -5.29 8.53 2.13
C VAL A 23 -4.33 7.77 1.24
N VAL A 24 -3.03 7.88 1.49
CA VAL A 24 -1.98 7.09 0.82
C VAL A 24 -1.25 6.26 1.87
N ILE A 25 -1.22 4.94 1.66
CA ILE A 25 -0.44 3.99 2.46
C ILE A 25 0.60 3.35 1.54
N VAL A 26 1.87 3.44 1.94
CA VAL A 26 3.00 2.95 1.14
C VAL A 26 3.52 1.62 1.66
N GLY A 27 3.47 0.58 0.83
CA GLY A 27 4.13 -0.71 1.04
C GLY A 27 5.44 -0.82 0.24
N GLN A 28 6.20 -1.91 0.44
CA GLN A 28 7.49 -2.12 -0.24
C GLN A 28 7.33 -2.87 -1.56
N ASP A 29 7.19 -4.19 -1.53
CA ASP A 29 6.96 -5.06 -2.69
C ASP A 29 5.73 -5.96 -2.45
N PRO A 30 5.15 -6.56 -3.52
CA PRO A 30 4.01 -7.46 -3.36
C PRO A 30 4.40 -8.72 -2.58
N TYR A 31 3.41 -9.38 -2.01
CA TYR A 31 3.63 -10.72 -1.46
C TYR A 31 4.11 -11.70 -2.55
N HIS A 32 5.20 -12.41 -2.25
CA HIS A 32 5.90 -13.29 -3.20
C HIS A 32 5.47 -14.76 -3.13
N GLN A 33 4.39 -15.09 -2.39
CA GLN A 33 3.83 -16.44 -2.33
C GLN A 33 2.57 -16.57 -3.21
N PRO A 34 2.31 -17.77 -3.77
CA PRO A 34 1.15 -18.01 -4.61
C PRO A 34 -0.18 -17.58 -3.97
N GLY A 35 -0.99 -16.87 -4.75
CA GLY A 35 -2.35 -16.47 -4.37
C GLY A 35 -2.45 -15.34 -3.34
N GLN A 36 -1.34 -14.79 -2.85
CA GLN A 36 -1.37 -13.73 -1.83
C GLN A 36 -1.61 -12.34 -2.44
N GLY A 37 -0.64 -11.81 -3.18
CA GLY A 37 -0.68 -10.45 -3.72
C GLY A 37 -1.70 -10.29 -4.84
N HIS A 38 -2.41 -9.16 -4.82
CA HIS A 38 -3.42 -8.81 -5.83
C HIS A 38 -3.39 -7.31 -6.19
N GLY A 39 -2.20 -6.72 -6.17
CA GLY A 39 -1.97 -5.34 -6.61
C GLY A 39 -2.25 -4.24 -5.58
N LEU A 40 -2.49 -4.61 -4.32
CA LEU A 40 -2.71 -3.68 -3.20
C LEU A 40 -1.66 -3.89 -2.11
N ALA A 41 -1.05 -2.82 -1.62
CA ALA A 41 -0.15 -2.87 -0.47
C ALA A 41 -0.83 -3.50 0.76
N PHE A 42 -0.10 -4.35 1.50
CA PHE A 42 -0.54 -5.10 2.68
C PHE A 42 -1.71 -6.10 2.49
N SER A 43 -2.50 -5.97 1.43
CA SER A 43 -3.69 -6.77 1.24
C SER A 43 -3.41 -8.15 0.66
N VAL A 44 -4.23 -9.13 1.06
CA VAL A 44 -4.27 -10.48 0.48
C VAL A 44 -5.68 -10.83 -0.01
N ARG A 45 -5.80 -11.78 -0.94
CA ARG A 45 -7.11 -12.28 -1.37
C ARG A 45 -7.89 -12.94 -0.22
N LYS A 46 -9.23 -12.96 -0.34
CA LYS A 46 -10.09 -13.69 0.62
C LYS A 46 -9.74 -15.19 0.59
N GLY A 47 -9.77 -15.83 1.76
CA GLY A 47 -9.34 -17.22 1.93
C GLY A 47 -7.83 -17.42 2.12
N VAL A 48 -7.01 -16.39 1.90
CA VAL A 48 -5.58 -16.41 2.23
C VAL A 48 -5.38 -16.06 3.70
N LYS A 49 -4.48 -16.77 4.37
CA LYS A 49 -4.09 -16.47 5.76
C LYS A 49 -3.53 -15.05 5.86
N THR A 50 -4.12 -14.23 6.73
CA THR A 50 -3.69 -12.86 7.01
C THR A 50 -2.21 -12.81 7.42
N PRO A 51 -1.34 -12.11 6.68
CA PRO A 51 0.09 -11.99 7.00
C PRO A 51 0.35 -11.28 8.34
N PRO A 52 1.52 -11.48 8.98
CA PRO A 52 1.82 -10.90 10.28
C PRO A 52 1.66 -9.37 10.34
N SER A 53 2.19 -8.64 9.35
CA SER A 53 2.07 -7.19 9.33
C SER A 53 0.62 -6.72 9.25
N LEU A 54 -0.21 -7.39 8.43
CA LEU A 54 -1.63 -7.05 8.33
C LEU A 54 -2.41 -7.39 9.61
N ARG A 55 -2.03 -8.45 10.33
CA ARG A 55 -2.63 -8.73 11.65
C ARG A 55 -2.32 -7.62 12.66
N ASN A 56 -1.12 -7.07 12.62
CA ASN A 56 -0.75 -5.94 13.48
C ASN A 56 -1.51 -4.66 13.10
N ILE A 57 -1.70 -4.39 11.80
CA ILE A 57 -2.56 -3.29 11.33
C ILE A 57 -3.98 -3.45 11.87
N PHE A 58 -4.57 -4.65 11.79
CA PHE A 58 -5.90 -4.88 12.33
C PHE A 58 -5.95 -4.80 13.86
N LYS A 59 -4.91 -5.24 14.56
CA LYS A 59 -4.81 -5.07 16.01
C LYS A 59 -4.86 -3.59 16.40
N GLU A 60 -4.05 -2.76 15.75
CA GLU A 60 -4.05 -1.31 15.98
C GLU A 60 -5.43 -0.71 15.66
N ALA A 61 -6.03 -1.06 14.52
CA ALA A 61 -7.35 -0.53 14.15
C ALA A 61 -8.46 -0.93 15.14
N MET A 62 -8.40 -2.13 15.71
CA MET A 62 -9.35 -2.55 16.76
C MET A 62 -9.17 -1.74 18.05
N GLU A 63 -7.93 -1.40 18.41
CA GLU A 63 -7.61 -0.63 19.62
C GLU A 63 -7.90 0.87 19.45
N ASP A 64 -7.60 1.44 18.28
CA ASP A 64 -7.72 2.88 17.98
C ASP A 64 -9.15 3.28 17.59
N VAL A 65 -9.77 2.56 16.65
CA VAL A 65 -11.07 2.93 16.06
C VAL A 65 -12.18 1.92 16.31
N SER A 66 -11.95 0.92 17.18
CA SER A 66 -12.97 -0.03 17.65
C SER A 66 -13.72 -0.78 16.53
N ILE A 67 -13.01 -1.20 15.49
CA ILE A 67 -13.59 -2.07 14.46
C ILE A 67 -13.78 -3.50 14.96
N ASP A 68 -14.74 -4.22 14.38
CA ASP A 68 -14.87 -5.65 14.59
C ASP A 68 -13.66 -6.42 14.01
N PRO A 69 -13.25 -7.55 14.62
CA PRO A 69 -12.17 -8.38 14.10
C PRO A 69 -12.42 -8.81 12.65
N PRO A 70 -11.53 -8.43 11.69
CA PRO A 70 -11.74 -8.78 10.29
C PRO A 70 -11.63 -10.28 10.04
N THR A 71 -12.55 -10.82 9.24
CA THR A 71 -12.58 -12.25 8.89
C THR A 71 -11.68 -12.61 7.70
N HIS A 72 -11.06 -11.62 7.04
CA HIS A 72 -10.15 -11.79 5.91
C HIS A 72 -9.15 -10.64 5.78
N GLY A 73 -8.07 -10.83 5.00
CA GLY A 73 -7.06 -9.80 4.74
C GLY A 73 -7.24 -8.95 3.46
N ASN A 74 -8.39 -9.04 2.80
CA ASN A 74 -8.68 -8.21 1.61
C ASN A 74 -9.07 -6.79 2.02
N LEU A 75 -8.40 -5.80 1.43
CA LEU A 75 -8.53 -4.37 1.72
C LEU A 75 -9.12 -3.58 0.54
N GLU A 76 -9.77 -4.23 -0.43
CA GLU A 76 -10.44 -3.53 -1.53
C GLU A 76 -11.51 -2.55 -1.04
N GLY A 77 -12.14 -2.86 0.11
CA GLY A 77 -13.09 -1.96 0.74
C GLY A 77 -12.46 -0.59 1.05
N TRP A 78 -11.25 -0.57 1.60
CA TRP A 78 -10.51 0.67 1.85
C TRP A 78 -10.14 1.37 0.55
N ALA A 79 -9.66 0.62 -0.45
CA ALA A 79 -9.29 1.18 -1.75
C ALA A 79 -10.45 1.94 -2.40
N ARG A 80 -11.65 1.34 -2.43
CA ARG A 80 -12.87 1.95 -2.98
C ARG A 80 -13.38 3.15 -2.18
N GLN A 81 -12.89 3.36 -0.96
CA GLN A 81 -13.23 4.51 -0.11
C GLN A 81 -12.17 5.62 -0.17
N GLY A 82 -11.21 5.55 -1.09
CA GLY A 82 -10.19 6.58 -1.29
C GLY A 82 -8.86 6.31 -0.60
N VAL A 83 -8.60 5.08 -0.14
CA VAL A 83 -7.31 4.68 0.43
C VAL A 83 -6.42 4.07 -0.66
N LEU A 84 -5.48 4.84 -1.18
CA LEU A 84 -4.50 4.34 -2.14
C LEU A 84 -3.46 3.45 -1.44
N LEU A 85 -3.54 2.14 -1.69
CA LEU A 85 -2.65 1.10 -1.15
C LEU A 85 -1.51 0.81 -2.14
N LEU A 86 -0.48 1.67 -2.17
CA LEU A 86 0.57 1.67 -3.19
C LEU A 86 1.85 0.98 -2.69
N ASN A 87 2.33 -0.05 -3.39
CA ASN A 87 3.69 -0.56 -3.16
C ASN A 87 4.71 0.29 -3.94
N THR A 88 5.94 0.42 -3.44
CA THR A 88 7.03 1.09 -4.18
C THR A 88 7.53 0.28 -5.36
N VAL A 89 7.40 -1.04 -5.29
CA VAL A 89 7.67 -2.00 -6.37
C VAL A 89 6.37 -2.74 -6.67
N LEU A 90 5.95 -2.84 -7.94
CA LEU A 90 4.63 -3.38 -8.28
C LEU A 90 4.63 -4.86 -8.66
N THR A 91 5.80 -5.47 -8.89
CA THR A 91 5.90 -6.90 -9.18
C THR A 91 7.05 -7.57 -8.42
N VAL A 92 6.97 -8.88 -8.25
CA VAL A 92 7.99 -9.69 -7.57
C VAL A 92 8.03 -11.10 -8.16
N ARG A 93 9.20 -11.75 -8.18
CA ARG A 93 9.32 -13.17 -8.52
C ARG A 93 8.90 -14.03 -7.34
N ARG A 94 8.24 -15.14 -7.64
CA ARG A 94 7.83 -16.13 -6.64
C ARG A 94 9.00 -16.56 -5.76
N GLY A 95 8.84 -16.43 -4.45
CA GLY A 95 9.84 -16.85 -3.46
C GLY A 95 11.06 -15.93 -3.32
N GLU A 96 11.14 -14.85 -4.10
CA GLU A 96 12.30 -13.95 -4.11
C GLU A 96 11.86 -12.52 -3.78
N ALA A 97 11.79 -12.17 -2.49
CA ALA A 97 11.50 -10.81 -2.05
C ALA A 97 12.47 -9.79 -2.68
N ASN A 98 11.96 -8.61 -3.05
CA ASN A 98 12.69 -7.52 -3.69
C ASN A 98 13.37 -7.87 -5.04
N SER A 99 13.01 -8.98 -5.68
CA SER A 99 13.63 -9.42 -6.94
C SER A 99 13.47 -8.47 -8.11
N HIS A 100 12.47 -7.58 -8.08
CA HIS A 100 12.28 -6.52 -9.09
C HIS A 100 12.52 -5.09 -8.55
N ALA A 101 13.19 -4.96 -7.41
CA ALA A 101 13.65 -3.66 -6.95
C ALA A 101 14.69 -3.08 -7.92
N LYS A 102 14.69 -1.76 -8.07
CA LYS A 102 15.58 -0.97 -8.95
C LYS A 102 15.43 -1.32 -10.44
N MET A 103 14.24 -1.77 -10.84
CA MET A 103 13.90 -2.06 -12.23
C MET A 103 12.97 -1.02 -12.86
N GLY A 104 12.80 0.15 -12.22
CA GLY A 104 12.03 1.29 -12.73
C GLY A 104 10.64 1.44 -12.14
N TRP A 105 10.18 0.49 -11.31
CA TRP A 105 8.90 0.65 -10.59
C TRP A 105 8.95 1.80 -9.60
N GLU A 106 10.12 2.05 -9.01
CA GLU A 106 10.31 3.13 -8.08
C GLU A 106 10.07 4.48 -8.76
N ASP A 107 10.59 4.69 -9.97
CA ASP A 107 10.40 5.93 -10.73
C ASP A 107 8.92 6.19 -11.03
N LEU A 108 8.18 5.15 -11.43
CA LEU A 108 6.73 5.25 -11.67
C LEU A 108 5.97 5.59 -10.39
N THR A 109 6.29 4.92 -9.29
CA THR A 109 5.58 5.12 -8.03
C THR A 109 5.94 6.46 -7.37
N ASP A 110 7.15 6.98 -7.61
CA ASP A 110 7.52 8.35 -7.26
C ASP A 110 6.72 9.37 -8.06
N LEU A 111 6.55 9.15 -9.37
CA LEU A 111 5.70 9.99 -10.22
C LEU A 111 4.24 10.01 -9.73
N ILE A 112 3.70 8.87 -9.32
CA ILE A 112 2.34 8.79 -8.77
C ILE A 112 2.21 9.65 -7.50
N ILE A 113 3.16 9.53 -6.56
CA ILE A 113 3.16 10.33 -5.32
C ILE A 113 3.30 11.82 -5.63
N ASN A 114 4.20 12.19 -6.54
CA ASN A 114 4.37 13.58 -6.98
C ASN A 114 3.09 14.14 -7.60
N LYS A 115 2.40 13.36 -8.44
CA LYS A 115 1.14 13.78 -9.06
C LYS A 115 0.05 14.06 -8.02
N ILE A 116 -0.07 13.22 -7.00
CA ILE A 116 -0.99 13.43 -5.87
C ILE A 116 -0.59 14.70 -5.11
N ASN A 117 0.69 14.87 -4.83
CA ASN A 117 1.24 16.03 -4.12
C ASN A 117 1.00 17.35 -4.88
N GLU A 118 1.05 17.32 -6.21
CA GLU A 118 0.81 18.49 -7.06
C GLU A 118 -0.68 18.82 -7.16
N GLU A 119 -1.52 17.84 -7.50
CA GLU A 119 -2.90 18.08 -7.93
C GLU A 119 -3.94 18.03 -6.80
N LYS A 120 -3.60 17.44 -5.66
CA LYS A 120 -4.52 17.30 -4.52
C LYS A 120 -4.12 18.22 -3.36
N SER A 121 -5.00 18.32 -2.39
CA SER A 121 -4.78 18.95 -1.09
C SER A 121 -5.55 18.17 -0.02
N GLY A 122 -5.13 18.26 1.24
CA GLY A 122 -5.78 17.57 2.35
C GLY A 122 -5.62 16.04 2.36
N VAL A 123 -4.82 15.46 1.45
CA VAL A 123 -4.50 14.03 1.45
C VAL A 123 -3.67 13.68 2.69
N VAL A 124 -4.00 12.54 3.33
CA VAL A 124 -3.24 12.00 4.46
C VAL A 124 -2.26 10.94 3.96
N PHE A 125 -0.97 11.13 4.20
CA PHE A 125 0.07 10.14 3.91
C PHE A 125 0.43 9.39 5.19
N LEU A 126 0.14 8.09 5.23
CA LEU A 126 0.45 7.21 6.35
C LEU A 126 1.68 6.36 6.01
N LEU A 127 2.82 6.73 6.59
CA LEU A 127 4.14 6.25 6.22
C LEU A 127 4.73 5.37 7.32
N TRP A 128 4.68 4.06 7.10
CA TRP A 128 5.15 3.06 8.06
C TRP A 128 6.57 2.59 7.75
N GLY A 129 7.51 2.99 8.61
CA GLY A 129 8.93 2.66 8.47
C GLY A 129 9.73 3.64 7.62
N GLY A 130 11.05 3.48 7.69
CA GLY A 130 12.02 4.34 6.98
C GLY A 130 11.84 4.37 5.46
N PRO A 131 11.63 3.23 4.77
CA PRO A 131 11.43 3.21 3.32
C PRO A 131 10.22 4.03 2.86
N ALA A 132 9.06 3.85 3.49
CA ALA A 132 7.85 4.63 3.19
C ALA A 132 8.07 6.13 3.46
N SER A 133 8.72 6.46 4.59
CA SER A 133 9.05 7.85 4.95
C SER A 133 9.98 8.51 3.93
N LYS A 134 10.97 7.77 3.42
CA LYS A 134 11.89 8.25 2.39
C LYS A 134 11.20 8.42 1.04
N LYS A 135 10.29 7.49 0.68
CA LYS A 135 9.55 7.51 -0.59
C LYS A 135 8.71 8.77 -0.74
N ALA A 136 8.03 9.19 0.32
CA ALA A 136 7.15 10.35 0.32
C ALA A 136 7.80 11.60 0.94
N SER A 137 9.14 11.73 0.89
CA SER A 137 9.84 12.90 1.45
C SER A 137 9.61 14.20 0.66
N CYS A 138 9.11 14.11 -0.57
CA CYS A 138 8.77 15.25 -1.41
C CYS A 138 7.39 15.86 -1.10
N VAL A 139 6.58 15.19 -0.26
CA VAL A 139 5.21 15.63 0.05
C VAL A 139 5.23 16.98 0.76
N ASP A 140 4.41 17.91 0.27
CA ASP A 140 4.20 19.22 0.87
C ASP A 140 3.33 19.08 2.14
N GLU A 141 3.97 19.12 3.31
CA GLU A 141 3.30 19.00 4.61
C GLU A 141 2.45 20.23 5.00
N VAL A 142 2.48 21.32 4.22
CA VAL A 142 1.52 22.43 4.37
C VAL A 142 0.22 22.09 3.66
N LYS A 143 0.29 21.44 2.50
CA LYS A 143 -0.89 21.00 1.73
C LYS A 143 -1.51 19.71 2.25
N HIS A 144 -0.69 18.84 2.84
CA HIS A 144 -1.04 17.45 3.18
C HIS A 144 -0.70 17.14 4.64
N THR A 145 -1.34 16.11 5.19
CA THR A 145 -0.98 15.61 6.52
C THR A 145 -0.10 14.37 6.37
N VAL A 146 1.07 14.36 7.02
CA VAL A 146 1.97 13.20 7.00
C VAL A 146 2.08 12.59 8.39
N ILE A 147 1.66 11.33 8.52
CA ILE A 147 1.71 10.55 9.76
C ILE A 147 2.78 9.48 9.60
N ARG A 148 3.76 9.46 10.51
CA ARG A 148 4.92 8.55 10.46
C ARG A 148 4.94 7.65 11.69
N SER A 149 5.21 6.36 11.49
CA SER A 149 5.43 5.40 12.60
C SER A 149 6.42 4.31 12.20
N SER A 150 6.73 3.41 13.14
CA SER A 150 7.43 2.16 12.84
C SER A 150 6.62 1.28 11.87
N HIS A 151 7.31 0.40 11.16
CA HIS A 151 6.66 -0.56 10.26
C HIS A 151 5.85 -1.58 11.07
N PRO A 152 4.64 -2.00 10.65
CA PRO A 152 3.79 -2.94 11.39
C PRO A 152 4.31 -4.39 11.38
N SER A 153 5.54 -4.64 10.92
CA SER A 153 6.15 -5.97 11.01
C SER A 153 6.44 -6.29 12.48
N PRO A 154 6.33 -7.56 12.92
CA PRO A 154 6.85 -8.00 14.20
C PRO A 154 8.34 -7.71 14.36
#